data_AF-T0FER4-F1
#
_entry.id   AF-T0FER4-F1
#
_cell.length_a   1.000
_cell.length_b   1.000
_cell.length_c   1.000
_cell.angle_alpha   90.00
_cell.angle_beta   90.00
_cell.angle_gamma   90.00
#
_symmetry.space_group_name_H-M   'P 1'
#
loop_
_entity.id
_entity.type
_entity.pdbx_description
1 polymer ?
#
loop_
_entity_poly.entity_id
_entity_poly.type
_entity_poly.pdbx_seq_one_letter_code
_entity_poly.pdbx_strand_id
1 'polypeptide(L)'
;MSVINSLENVDSRLVSFMQDLKRTLPNVYVFESRRSWARQAKLYAACKTGTGSCPAAPPGSSAHQYGRALDVNGFSAVSDRKTIESVLVRHPEIEWGVDWKQSDPPHFQIRNWRKSLGPSFSEIIIDGGYWVWIVIAIVIIYHLSR
;
A
#
# COMPACT_ATOMS: atom_id res chain seq x y z
N MET A 1 -20.37 -4.41 4.83
CA MET A 1 -19.66 -4.13 3.57
C MET A 1 -18.94 -5.39 3.12
N SER A 2 -19.20 -5.80 1.89
CA SER A 2 -18.53 -6.93 1.23
C SER A 2 -17.03 -6.67 1.09
N VAL A 3 -16.27 -7.75 0.99
CA VAL A 3 -14.86 -7.71 0.59
C VAL A 3 -14.81 -7.35 -0.89
N ILE A 4 -13.95 -6.41 -1.28
CA ILE A 4 -13.70 -6.10 -2.69
C ILE A 4 -12.51 -6.95 -3.12
N ASN A 5 -12.70 -7.82 -4.12
CA ASN A 5 -11.68 -8.70 -4.67
C ASN A 5 -11.33 -8.38 -6.14
N SER A 6 -11.85 -7.27 -6.67
CA SER A 6 -11.54 -6.77 -8.01
C SER A 6 -10.23 -5.99 -8.03
N LEU A 7 -9.53 -6.00 -9.16
CA LEU A 7 -8.35 -5.16 -9.37
C LEU A 7 -8.68 -3.72 -9.82
N GLU A 8 -9.96 -3.34 -9.80
CA GLU A 8 -10.39 -1.98 -10.12
C GLU A 8 -9.88 -0.98 -9.07
N ASN A 9 -9.33 0.16 -9.51
CA ASN A 9 -8.78 1.21 -8.64
C ASN A 9 -7.65 0.72 -7.71
N VAL A 10 -6.92 -0.33 -8.14
CA VAL A 10 -5.67 -0.81 -7.54
C VAL A 10 -4.48 -0.25 -8.35
N ASP A 11 -3.37 0.01 -7.67
CA ASP A 11 -2.11 0.42 -8.31
C ASP A 11 -1.71 -0.55 -9.44
N SER A 12 -1.46 -0.02 -10.64
CA SER A 12 -1.05 -0.80 -11.82
C SER A 12 0.14 -1.73 -11.57
N ARG A 13 1.05 -1.38 -10.66
CA ARG A 13 2.20 -2.21 -10.28
C ARG A 13 1.77 -3.48 -9.55
N LEU A 14 0.78 -3.38 -8.66
CA LEU A 14 0.17 -4.53 -8.00
C LEU A 14 -0.61 -5.40 -8.98
N VAL A 15 -1.27 -4.78 -9.97
CA VAL A 15 -1.95 -5.51 -11.05
C VAL A 15 -0.96 -6.33 -11.87
N SER A 16 0.15 -5.70 -12.29
CA SER A 16 1.24 -6.36 -13.02
C SER A 16 1.83 -7.53 -12.23
N PHE A 17 2.12 -7.30 -10.95
CA PHE A 17 2.58 -8.35 -10.03
C PHE A 17 1.58 -9.50 -9.89
N MET A 18 0.30 -9.21 -9.71
CA MET A 18 -0.72 -10.26 -9.57
C MET A 18 -0.85 -11.11 -10.84
N GLN A 19 -0.72 -10.51 -12.02
CA GLN A 19 -0.73 -11.24 -13.29
C GLN A 19 0.46 -12.20 -13.40
N ASP A 20 1.65 -11.74 -13.01
CA ASP A 20 2.85 -12.55 -13.00
C ASP A 20 2.81 -13.65 -11.94
N LEU A 21 2.35 -13.32 -10.74
CA LEU A 21 2.16 -14.28 -9.65
C LEU A 21 1.19 -15.39 -10.07
N LYS A 22 0.08 -15.03 -10.72
CA LYS A 22 -0.90 -16.01 -11.22
C LYS A 22 -0.37 -16.86 -12.37
N ARG A 23 0.52 -16.33 -13.22
CA ARG A 23 1.19 -17.12 -14.25
C ARG A 23 2.10 -18.19 -13.64
N THR A 24 2.76 -17.86 -12.52
CA THR A 24 3.68 -18.77 -11.82
C THR A 24 2.97 -19.72 -10.86
N LEU A 25 1.92 -19.26 -10.18
CA LEU A 25 1.09 -20.02 -9.23
C LEU A 25 -0.38 -19.90 -9.64
N PRO A 26 -0.88 -20.76 -10.55
CA PRO A 26 -2.22 -20.62 -11.14
C PRO A 26 -3.39 -20.62 -10.16
N ASN A 27 -3.20 -21.22 -8.98
CA ASN A 27 -4.22 -21.32 -7.93
C ASN A 27 -4.40 -20.02 -7.12
N VAL A 28 -3.51 -19.03 -7.29
CA VAL A 28 -3.61 -17.79 -6.51
C VAL A 28 -4.80 -16.93 -6.94
N TYR A 29 -5.44 -16.31 -5.96
CA TYR A 29 -6.54 -15.40 -6.17
C TYR A 29 -6.53 -14.25 -5.17
N VAL A 30 -7.02 -13.09 -5.60
CA VAL A 30 -7.18 -11.92 -4.74
C VAL A 30 -8.33 -12.19 -3.79
N PHE A 31 -8.04 -12.23 -2.48
CA PHE A 31 -9.04 -12.29 -1.44
C PHE A 31 -9.60 -10.90 -1.15
N GLU A 32 -8.73 -9.93 -0.90
CA GLU A 32 -9.12 -8.54 -0.63
C GLU A 32 -8.16 -7.57 -1.34
N SER A 33 -8.72 -6.53 -1.92
CA SER A 33 -7.98 -5.51 -2.68
C SER A 33 -8.17 -4.15 -2.00
N ARG A 34 -9.06 -3.31 -2.52
CA ARG A 34 -9.40 -2.04 -1.91
C ARG A 34 -10.32 -2.26 -0.70
N ARG A 35 -10.03 -1.57 0.39
CA ARG A 35 -10.82 -1.64 1.63
C ARG A 35 -11.37 -0.27 1.98
N SER A 36 -12.66 -0.18 2.26
CA SER A 36 -13.25 1.10 2.69
C SER A 36 -12.80 1.47 4.11
N TRP A 37 -12.87 2.77 4.42
CA TRP A 37 -12.52 3.28 5.76
C TRP A 37 -13.33 2.59 6.85
N ALA A 38 -14.65 2.48 6.70
CA ALA A 38 -15.50 1.87 7.73
C ALA A 38 -15.26 0.35 7.86
N ARG A 39 -14.82 -0.35 6.81
CA ARG A 39 -14.37 -1.74 6.93
C ARG A 39 -13.07 -1.83 7.72
N GLN A 40 -12.10 -0.95 7.46
CA GLN A 40 -10.87 -0.89 8.26
C GLN A 40 -11.16 -0.57 9.73
N ALA A 41 -12.06 0.38 10.00
CA ALA A 41 -12.45 0.72 11.37
C ALA A 41 -13.06 -0.47 12.11
N LYS A 42 -13.92 -1.26 11.42
CA LYS A 42 -14.49 -2.49 11.98
C LYS A 42 -13.42 -3.54 12.31
N LEU A 43 -12.46 -3.77 11.40
CA LEU A 43 -11.36 -4.71 11.63
C LEU A 43 -10.46 -4.27 12.78
N TYR A 44 -10.14 -2.97 12.83
CA TYR A 44 -9.35 -2.38 13.91
C TYR A 44 -10.03 -2.56 15.26
N ALA A 45 -11.33 -2.24 15.35
CA ALA A 45 -12.12 -2.44 16.56
C ALA A 45 -12.14 -3.91 16.99
N ALA A 46 -12.40 -4.85 16.07
CA ALA A 46 -12.43 -6.28 16.36
C ALA A 46 -11.08 -6.81 16.88
N CYS A 47 -9.97 -6.38 16.27
CA CYS A 47 -8.62 -6.69 16.73
C CYS A 47 -8.38 -6.12 18.15
N LYS A 48 -8.82 -4.89 18.43
CA LYS A 48 -8.70 -4.26 19.76
C LYS A 48 -9.54 -4.93 20.84
N THR A 49 -10.70 -5.49 20.47
CA THR A 49 -11.57 -6.24 21.39
C THR A 49 -11.23 -7.73 21.47
N GLY A 50 -10.19 -8.20 20.77
CA GLY A 50 -9.78 -9.61 20.76
C GLY A 50 -10.75 -10.56 20.03
N THR A 51 -11.68 -10.02 19.24
CA THR A 51 -12.71 -10.79 18.51
C THR A 51 -12.40 -10.92 17.02
N GLY A 52 -11.27 -10.36 16.55
CA GLY A 52 -10.83 -10.41 15.17
C GLY A 52 -9.32 -10.60 15.03
N SER A 53 -8.87 -10.83 13.80
CA SER A 53 -7.46 -11.07 13.47
C SER A 53 -6.61 -9.80 13.61
N CYS A 54 -5.41 -9.97 14.18
CA CYS A 54 -4.39 -8.93 14.31
C CYS A 54 -3.12 -9.34 13.54
N PRO A 55 -2.37 -8.39 12.96
CA PRO A 55 -2.49 -6.94 13.14
C PRO A 55 -3.60 -6.33 12.29
N ALA A 56 -4.29 -5.33 12.84
CA ALA A 56 -5.15 -4.44 12.07
C ALA A 56 -4.63 -3.00 12.21
N ALA A 57 -4.39 -2.33 11.09
CA ALA A 57 -3.99 -0.91 11.11
C ALA A 57 -5.16 -0.02 11.56
N PRO A 58 -4.89 1.14 12.20
CA PRO A 58 -5.91 2.15 12.42
C PRO A 58 -6.58 2.57 11.10
N PRO A 59 -7.85 2.99 11.12
CA PRO A 59 -8.52 3.45 9.92
C PRO A 59 -7.85 4.74 9.39
N GLY A 60 -7.56 4.78 8.10
CA GLY A 60 -6.75 5.81 7.44
C GLY A 60 -5.27 5.44 7.31
N SER A 61 -4.84 4.35 7.96
CA SER A 61 -3.43 3.94 7.98
C SER A 61 -3.17 2.63 7.23
N SER A 62 -4.17 2.04 6.57
CA SER A 62 -4.03 0.81 5.78
C SER A 62 -3.82 1.08 4.29
N ALA A 63 -2.84 0.41 3.67
CA ALA A 63 -2.57 0.49 2.24
C ALA A 63 -3.78 0.09 1.37
N HIS A 64 -4.62 -0.84 1.84
CA HIS A 64 -5.85 -1.24 1.14
C HIS A 64 -6.82 -0.08 0.94
N GLN A 65 -6.83 0.90 1.85
CA GLN A 65 -7.71 2.07 1.72
C GLN A 65 -7.36 2.98 0.53
N TYR A 66 -6.14 2.84 0.03
CA TYR A 66 -5.58 3.64 -1.04
C TYR A 66 -5.34 2.85 -2.33
N GLY A 67 -5.80 1.59 -2.39
CA GLY A 67 -5.53 0.71 -3.54
C GLY A 67 -4.05 0.34 -3.70
N ARG A 68 -3.29 0.39 -2.59
CA ARG A 68 -1.83 0.14 -2.56
C ARG A 68 -1.47 -1.20 -1.89
N ALA A 69 -2.43 -2.09 -1.71
CA ALA A 69 -2.22 -3.45 -1.21
C ALA A 69 -3.21 -4.47 -1.78
N LEU A 70 -2.83 -5.74 -1.71
CA LEU A 70 -3.61 -6.93 -2.04
C LEU A 70 -3.40 -7.99 -0.95
N ASP A 71 -4.49 -8.62 -0.52
CA ASP A 71 -4.46 -9.89 0.20
C ASP A 71 -4.70 -11.01 -0.81
N VAL A 72 -3.74 -11.92 -0.94
CA VAL A 72 -3.75 -13.01 -1.91
C VAL A 72 -3.81 -14.34 -1.16
N ASN A 73 -4.65 -15.25 -1.64
CA ASN A 73 -4.78 -16.61 -1.12
C ASN A 73 -4.46 -17.64 -2.23
N GLY A 74 -4.51 -18.93 -1.91
CA GLY A 74 -4.28 -20.02 -2.87
C GLY A 74 -2.82 -20.42 -3.03
N PHE A 75 -1.97 -20.05 -2.08
CA PHE A 75 -0.57 -20.47 -1.98
C PHE A 75 -0.22 -20.84 -0.53
N SER A 76 0.90 -21.51 -0.35
CA SER A 76 1.53 -21.78 0.95
C SER A 76 2.79 -20.92 1.09
N ALA A 77 2.81 -20.06 2.11
CA ALA A 77 3.94 -19.18 2.38
C ALA A 77 5.25 -19.92 2.72
N VAL A 78 5.18 -21.23 2.96
CA VAL A 78 6.33 -22.09 3.24
C VAL A 78 6.82 -22.78 1.97
N SER A 79 5.94 -23.52 1.27
CA SER A 79 6.35 -24.30 0.10
C SER A 79 6.56 -23.43 -1.13
N ASP A 80 5.77 -22.36 -1.29
CA ASP A 80 5.80 -21.51 -2.48
C ASP A 80 6.71 -20.28 -2.29
N ARG A 81 7.39 -20.18 -1.14
CA ARG A 81 8.20 -19.01 -0.76
C ARG A 81 9.20 -18.59 -1.84
N LYS A 82 10.06 -19.52 -2.27
CA LYS A 82 11.09 -19.24 -3.30
C LYS A 82 10.47 -18.80 -4.62
N THR A 83 9.34 -19.39 -4.97
CA THR A 83 8.59 -19.04 -6.18
C THR A 83 8.06 -17.62 -6.09
N ILE A 84 7.43 -17.25 -4.97
CA ILE A 84 6.93 -15.88 -4.73
C ILE A 84 8.08 -14.87 -4.70
N GLU A 85 9.18 -15.19 -4.00
CA GLU A 85 10.39 -14.37 -3.97
C GLU A 85 10.96 -14.13 -5.38
N SER A 86 10.99 -15.14 -6.24
CA SER A 86 11.43 -14.99 -7.64
C SER A 86 10.54 -14.05 -8.46
N VAL A 87 9.24 -13.99 -8.16
CA VAL A 87 8.33 -13.02 -8.78
C VAL A 87 8.63 -11.63 -8.22
N LEU A 88 8.80 -11.48 -6.91
CA LEU A 88 9.11 -10.21 -6.26
C LEU A 88 10.42 -9.58 -6.72
N VAL A 89 11.43 -10.36 -7.15
CA VAL A 89 12.65 -9.83 -7.78
C VAL A 89 12.34 -8.97 -9.02
N ARG A 90 11.27 -9.30 -9.76
CA ARG A 90 10.83 -8.56 -10.95
C ARG A 90 9.90 -7.39 -10.61
N HIS A 91 9.47 -7.28 -9.34
CA HIS A 91 8.58 -6.25 -8.81
C HIS A 91 9.19 -5.63 -7.54
N PRO A 92 10.36 -4.99 -7.64
CA PRO A 92 11.14 -4.52 -6.47
C PRO A 92 10.41 -3.47 -5.63
N GLU A 93 9.41 -2.79 -6.18
CA GLU A 93 8.55 -1.83 -5.49
C GLU A 93 7.53 -2.50 -4.56
N ILE A 94 7.36 -3.82 -4.63
CA ILE A 94 6.40 -4.57 -3.81
C ILE A 94 7.13 -5.19 -2.62
N GLU A 95 6.50 -5.10 -1.47
CA GLU A 95 6.87 -5.85 -0.28
C GLU A 95 5.80 -6.87 0.08
N TRP A 96 6.27 -7.97 0.65
CA TRP A 96 5.45 -9.07 1.12
C TRP A 96 5.43 -9.07 2.64
N GLY A 97 4.23 -9.16 3.22
CA GLY A 97 4.01 -9.14 4.67
C GLY A 97 4.57 -10.34 5.43
N VAL A 98 5.07 -11.38 4.73
CA VAL A 98 5.62 -12.57 5.37
C VAL A 98 6.81 -12.28 6.28
N ASP A 99 7.65 -11.30 5.91
CA ASP A 99 8.89 -10.95 6.63
C ASP A 99 8.71 -9.81 7.64
N TRP A 100 7.47 -9.35 7.86
CA TRP A 100 7.19 -8.34 8.86
C TRP A 100 7.36 -8.89 10.27
N LYS A 101 7.69 -8.00 11.22
CA LYS A 101 7.80 -8.33 12.65
C LYS A 101 6.57 -9.08 13.16
N GLN A 102 5.39 -8.68 12.68
CA GLN A 102 4.18 -9.47 12.78
C GLN A 102 3.83 -9.95 11.37
N SER A 103 4.10 -11.22 11.11
CA SER A 103 3.95 -11.81 9.78
C SER A 103 2.49 -11.78 9.34
N ASP A 104 2.27 -11.35 8.11
CA ASP A 104 0.97 -11.34 7.44
C ASP A 104 1.14 -11.92 6.02
N PRO A 105 1.19 -13.27 5.89
CA PRO A 105 1.55 -13.90 4.63
C PRO A 105 0.63 -13.60 3.45
N PRO A 106 -0.70 -13.43 3.58
CA PRO A 106 -1.54 -13.04 2.44
C PRO A 106 -1.22 -11.64 1.89
N HIS A 107 -0.61 -10.76 2.69
CA HIS A 107 -0.54 -9.32 2.41
C HIS A 107 0.63 -8.93 1.52
N PHE A 108 0.36 -8.27 0.39
CA PHE A 108 1.33 -7.65 -0.50
C PHE A 108 1.01 -6.16 -0.64
N GLN A 109 2.03 -5.29 -0.60
CA GLN A 109 1.80 -3.85 -0.77
C GLN A 109 2.93 -3.15 -1.50
N ILE A 110 2.63 -1.94 -1.99
CA ILE A 110 3.66 -1.02 -2.50
C ILE A 110 4.54 -0.57 -1.33
N ARG A 111 5.85 -0.76 -1.46
CA ARG A 111 6.86 -0.20 -0.55
C ARG A 111 6.70 1.30 -0.44
N ASN A 112 6.78 1.82 0.78
CA ASN A 112 6.68 3.25 1.04
C ASN A 112 5.43 3.91 0.43
N TRP A 113 4.31 3.20 0.27
CA TRP A 113 3.09 3.72 -0.37
C TRP A 113 2.60 5.06 0.20
N ARG A 114 2.85 5.35 1.48
CA ARG A 114 2.52 6.64 2.11
C ARG A 114 3.27 7.81 1.48
N LYS A 115 4.52 7.61 1.02
CA LYS A 115 5.30 8.64 0.33
C LYS A 115 4.67 9.01 -1.02
N SER A 116 3.97 8.07 -1.66
CA SER A 116 3.23 8.30 -2.92
C SER A 116 1.82 8.90 -2.72
N LEU A 117 1.44 9.29 -1.49
CA LEU A 117 0.18 9.98 -1.22
C LEU A 117 0.31 11.50 -1.10
N GLY A 118 1.54 12.01 -0.93
CA GLY A 118 1.81 13.44 -0.93
C GLY A 118 2.13 13.94 -2.35
N PRO A 119 1.96 15.25 -2.62
CA PRO A 119 2.50 15.84 -3.83
C PRO A 119 4.01 15.64 -3.85
N SER A 120 4.54 15.24 -5.00
CA SER A 120 5.98 15.22 -5.25
C SER A 120 6.54 16.62 -5.03
N PHE A 121 7.82 16.73 -4.61
CA PHE A 121 8.50 18.03 -4.49
C PHE A 121 8.38 18.85 -5.79
N SER A 122 8.39 18.18 -6.95
CA SER A 122 8.13 18.79 -8.25
C SER A 122 6.72 19.37 -8.37
N GLU A 123 5.67 18.67 -7.94
CA GLU A 123 4.29 19.19 -7.96
C GLU A 123 4.12 20.33 -6.95
N ILE A 124 4.78 20.30 -5.78
CA ILE A 124 4.75 21.42 -4.84
C ILE A 124 5.41 22.68 -5.44
N ILE A 125 6.51 22.51 -6.17
CA ILE A 125 7.28 23.64 -6.75
C ILE A 125 6.63 24.16 -8.04
N ILE A 126 6.11 23.26 -8.88
CA ILE A 126 5.54 23.58 -10.20
C ILE A 126 4.06 23.96 -10.06
N ASP A 127 3.27 23.21 -9.29
CA ASP A 127 1.81 23.39 -9.18
C ASP A 127 1.37 24.10 -7.90
N GLY A 128 2.26 24.27 -6.90
CA GLY A 128 1.96 25.02 -5.67
C GLY A 128 1.64 26.51 -5.89
N GLY A 129 1.76 26.99 -7.13
CA GLY A 129 1.34 28.33 -7.56
C GLY A 129 2.17 29.45 -6.94
N TYR A 130 1.74 30.69 -7.19
CA TYR A 130 2.45 31.90 -6.77
C TYR A 130 2.73 31.99 -5.26
N TRP A 131 1.92 31.31 -4.41
CA TRP A 131 2.08 31.36 -2.96
C TRP A 131 3.36 30.71 -2.44
N VAL A 132 3.80 29.59 -3.04
CA VAL A 132 5.08 28.95 -2.67
C VAL A 132 6.25 29.90 -2.97
N TRP A 133 6.22 30.55 -4.12
CA TRP A 133 7.25 31.53 -4.52
C TRP A 133 7.22 32.81 -3.68
N ILE A 134 6.03 33.29 -3.30
CA ILE A 134 5.88 34.45 -2.41
C ILE A 134 6.50 34.17 -1.03
N VAL A 135 6.27 32.98 -0.46
CA VAL A 135 6.87 32.60 0.83
C VAL A 135 8.39 32.51 0.72
N ILE A 136 8.92 31.90 -0.34
CA ILE A 136 10.37 31.83 -0.58
C ILE A 136 10.96 33.25 -0.72
N ALA A 137 10.30 34.13 -1.48
CA ALA A 137 10.76 35.51 -1.67
C ALA A 137 10.78 36.29 -0.35
N ILE A 138 9.77 36.15 0.51
CA ILE A 138 9.72 36.79 1.83
C ILE A 138 10.87 36.31 2.72
N VAL A 139 11.15 35.00 2.75
CA VAL A 139 12.25 34.42 3.53
C VAL A 139 13.61 34.94 3.04
N ILE A 140 13.81 34.99 1.72
CA ILE A 140 15.04 35.54 1.12
C ILE A 140 15.19 37.02 1.48
N ILE A 141 14.15 37.83 1.29
CA ILE A 141 14.17 39.25 1.61
C ILE A 141 14.50 39.45 3.10
N TYR A 142 13.86 38.71 4.00
CA TYR A 142 14.10 38.79 5.44
C TYR A 142 15.54 38.45 5.83
N HIS A 143 16.18 37.50 5.15
CA HIS A 143 17.58 37.14 5.42
C HIS A 143 18.60 38.06 4.75
N LEU A 144 18.27 38.67 3.61
CA LEU A 144 19.13 39.64 2.93
C LEU A 144 18.99 41.07 3.45
N SER A 145 17.96 41.36 4.25
CA SER A 145 17.73 42.66 4.91
C SER A 145 18.18 42.68 6.38
N ARG A 146 18.92 41.66 6.81
CA ARG A 146 19.77 41.64 8.02
C ARG A 146 21.21 41.93 7.65
#